data_AF-A0A0Q6QH57-F1
#
_entry.id   AF-A0A0Q6QH57-F1
#
_cell.length_a   1.000
_cell.length_b   1.000
_cell.length_c   1.000
_cell.angle_alpha   90.00
_cell.angle_beta   90.00
_cell.angle_gamma   90.00
#
_symmetry.space_group_name_H-M   'P 1'
#
loop_
_entity.id
_entity.type
_entity.pdbx_description
1 polymer ?
#
loop_
_entity_poly.entity_id
_entity_poly.type
_entity_poly.pdbx_seq_one_letter_code
_entity_poly.pdbx_strand_id
1 'polypeptide(L)'
;MKTDWQQIREMMNTVIDSCEQIEAAGFSEEHRSATVEINGVDYSVQEFLISAWTLPENIRYQIIRERHEAGSDLPYVPELARILVAMAQASAELVGAYETAPAKKAIEGMNHWYKAYAVPHMTTALVAANKKP
;
A
#
# COMPACT_ATOMS: atom_id res chain seq x y z
N MET A 1 0.14 0.11 21.60
CA MET A 1 0.06 1.17 20.57
C MET A 1 -1.22 0.97 19.77
N LYS A 2 -1.97 2.03 19.47
CA LYS A 2 -3.14 1.93 18.59
C LYS A 2 -2.69 2.30 17.17
N THR A 3 -3.10 1.51 16.19
CA THR A 3 -2.87 1.82 14.77
C THR A 3 -4.00 2.72 14.27
N ASP A 4 -3.65 3.83 13.63
CA ASP A 4 -4.61 4.60 12.85
C ASP A 4 -4.84 3.91 11.49
N TRP A 5 -5.81 3.00 11.48
CA TRP A 5 -6.18 2.28 10.26
C TRP A 5 -6.82 3.16 9.20
N GLN A 6 -7.37 4.32 9.58
CA GLN A 6 -7.99 5.23 8.64
C GLN A 6 -6.91 5.94 7.82
N GLN A 7 -5.84 6.41 8.49
CA GLN A 7 -4.70 7.03 7.81
C GLN A 7 -4.03 6.06 6.82
N ILE A 8 -3.81 4.80 7.19
CA ILE A 8 -3.23 3.80 6.28
C ILE A 8 -4.12 3.58 5.06
N ARG A 9 -5.45 3.47 5.26
CA ARG A 9 -6.40 3.30 4.16
C ARG A 9 -6.40 4.51 3.24
N GLU A 10 -6.36 5.72 3.79
CA GLU A 10 -6.31 6.96 3.01
C GLU A 10 -5.06 7.02 2.14
N MET A 11 -3.88 6.73 2.69
CA MET A 11 -2.63 6.68 1.93
C MET A 11 -2.69 5.67 0.78
N MET A 12 -3.17 4.46 1.04
CA MET A 12 -3.25 3.40 0.03
C MET A 12 -4.30 3.68 -1.03
N ASN A 13 -5.49 4.16 -0.65
CA ASN A 13 -6.53 4.50 -1.61
C ASN A 13 -6.11 5.69 -2.49
N THR A 14 -5.45 6.69 -1.92
CA THR A 14 -4.96 7.86 -2.68
C THR A 14 -4.04 7.44 -3.81
N VAL A 15 -3.10 6.52 -3.55
CA VAL A 15 -2.18 6.05 -4.60
C VAL A 15 -2.89 5.13 -5.60
N ILE A 16 -3.83 4.29 -5.16
CA ILE A 16 -4.65 3.46 -6.05
C ILE A 16 -5.45 4.35 -7.01
N ASP A 17 -6.23 5.31 -6.48
CA ASP A 17 -7.05 6.22 -7.26
C ASP A 17 -6.19 7.05 -8.24
N SER A 18 -4.99 7.45 -7.82
CA SER A 18 -4.04 8.16 -8.69
C SER A 18 -3.52 7.27 -9.83
N CYS A 19 -3.16 6.01 -9.54
CA CYS A 19 -2.73 5.05 -10.54
C CYS A 19 -3.85 4.75 -11.55
N GLU A 20 -5.08 4.57 -11.08
CA GLU A 20 -6.26 4.38 -11.94
C GLU A 20 -6.49 5.58 -12.87
N GLN A 21 -6.36 6.81 -12.36
CA GLN A 21 -6.49 8.03 -13.17
C GLN A 21 -5.38 8.15 -14.22
N ILE A 22 -4.14 7.84 -13.86
CA ILE A 22 -2.99 7.86 -14.78
C ILE A 22 -3.19 6.81 -15.89
N GLU A 23 -3.62 5.61 -15.55
CA GLU A 23 -3.91 4.54 -16.53
C GLU A 23 -5.08 4.93 -17.44
N ALA A 24 -6.17 5.46 -16.88
CA ALA A 24 -7.33 5.93 -17.63
C ALA A 24 -7.01 7.09 -18.58
N ALA A 25 -5.99 7.90 -18.27
CA ALA A 25 -5.47 8.94 -19.16
C ALA A 25 -4.67 8.38 -20.36
N GLY A 26 -4.49 7.06 -20.45
CA GLY A 26 -3.77 6.40 -21.52
C GLY A 26 -2.27 6.40 -21.33
N PHE A 27 -1.78 6.45 -20.08
CA PHE A 27 -0.35 6.38 -19.81
C PHE A 27 0.28 5.14 -20.49
N SER A 28 1.42 5.37 -21.13
CA SER A 28 2.24 4.35 -21.77
C SER A 28 3.70 4.77 -21.66
N GLU A 29 4.61 3.84 -21.92
CA GLU A 29 6.05 4.10 -21.80
C GLU A 29 6.53 5.23 -22.72
N GLU A 30 5.88 5.41 -23.86
CA GLU A 30 6.18 6.44 -24.86
C GLU A 30 5.87 7.86 -24.36
N HIS A 31 4.98 7.99 -23.37
CA HIS A 31 4.54 9.28 -22.82
C HIS A 31 5.51 9.85 -21.76
N ARG A 32 6.57 9.13 -21.38
CA ARG A 32 7.51 9.54 -20.32
C ARG A 32 8.17 10.90 -20.58
N SER A 33 8.41 11.26 -21.84
CA SER A 33 9.02 12.54 -22.22
C SER A 33 8.02 13.68 -22.41
N ALA A 34 6.71 13.42 -22.35
CA ALA A 34 5.71 14.48 -22.43
C ALA A 34 5.86 15.45 -21.25
N THR A 35 5.70 16.74 -21.50
CA THR A 35 5.95 17.80 -20.51
C THR A 35 4.69 18.60 -20.18
N VAL A 36 4.70 19.19 -18.99
CA VAL A 36 3.76 20.23 -18.56
C VAL A 36 4.55 21.37 -17.90
N GLU A 37 4.20 22.61 -18.23
CA GLU A 37 4.80 23.78 -17.61
C GLU A 37 4.11 24.06 -16.26
N ILE A 38 4.89 24.14 -15.19
CA ILE A 38 4.43 24.53 -13.84
C ILE A 38 5.35 25.63 -13.31
N ASN A 39 4.78 26.80 -13.03
CA ASN A 39 5.53 27.98 -12.54
C ASN A 39 6.74 28.35 -13.42
N GLY A 40 6.59 28.23 -14.76
CA GLY A 40 7.65 28.55 -15.73
C GLY A 40 8.77 27.50 -15.83
N VAL A 41 8.57 26.31 -15.27
CA VAL A 41 9.49 25.17 -15.39
C VAL A 41 8.75 24.01 -16.05
N ASP A 42 9.33 23.46 -17.11
CA ASP A 42 8.82 22.26 -17.75
C ASP A 42 9.19 21.02 -16.93
N TYR A 43 8.17 20.23 -16.59
CA TYR A 43 8.33 18.94 -15.94
C TYR A 43 7.83 17.83 -16.86
N SER A 44 8.62 16.79 -17.00
CA SER A 44 8.26 15.57 -17.72
C SER A 44 7.39 14.65 -16.88
N VAL A 45 6.56 13.84 -17.54
CA VAL A 45 5.83 12.73 -16.91
C VAL A 45 6.78 11.81 -16.15
N GLN A 46 7.97 11.55 -16.69
CA GLN A 46 9.00 10.74 -16.02
C GLN A 46 9.42 11.32 -14.66
N GLU A 47 9.55 12.64 -14.53
CA GLU A 47 9.92 13.28 -13.26
C GLU A 47 8.81 13.16 -12.20
N PHE A 48 7.55 13.25 -12.62
CA PHE A 48 6.42 12.96 -11.74
C PHE A 48 6.41 11.51 -11.29
N LEU A 49 6.64 10.57 -12.21
CA LEU A 49 6.73 9.15 -11.88
C LEU A 49 7.87 8.88 -10.88
N ILE A 50 9.06 9.45 -11.12
CA ILE A 50 10.20 9.37 -10.20
C ILE A 50 9.82 9.86 -8.80
N SER A 51 9.15 11.00 -8.74
CA SER A 51 8.71 11.58 -7.48
C SER A 51 7.65 10.70 -6.80
N ALA A 52 6.73 10.10 -7.56
CA ALA A 52 5.65 9.28 -7.04
C ALA A 52 6.15 8.02 -6.31
N TRP A 53 7.25 7.40 -6.73
CA TRP A 53 7.85 6.28 -5.98
C TRP A 53 8.90 6.69 -4.95
N THR A 54 9.55 7.84 -5.12
CA THR A 54 10.59 8.32 -4.19
C THR A 54 9.99 8.97 -2.93
N LEU A 55 8.88 9.70 -3.07
CA LEU A 55 8.24 10.40 -1.95
C LEU A 55 7.77 9.44 -0.83
N PRO A 56 7.07 8.31 -1.12
CA PRO A 56 6.69 7.34 -0.09
C PRO A 56 7.90 6.72 0.61
N GLU A 57 9.01 6.49 -0.10
CA GLU A 57 10.24 5.99 0.49
C GLU A 57 10.82 7.00 1.50
N ASN A 58 10.89 8.29 1.13
CA ASN A 58 11.35 9.34 2.02
C ASN A 58 10.48 9.46 3.28
N ILE A 59 9.15 9.41 3.11
CA ILE A 59 8.19 9.42 4.23
C ILE A 59 8.42 8.20 5.13
N ARG A 60 8.68 7.02 4.58
CA ARG A 60 9.00 5.81 5.38
C ARG A 60 10.22 6.04 6.27
N TYR A 61 11.31 6.60 5.73
CA TYR A 61 12.50 6.91 6.54
C TYR A 61 12.23 7.99 7.57
N GLN A 62 11.40 8.98 7.25
CA GLN A 62 10.98 10.00 8.22
C GLN A 62 10.19 9.37 9.38
N ILE A 63 9.21 8.51 9.10
CA ILE A 63 8.46 7.79 10.13
C ILE A 63 9.40 6.99 11.04
N ILE A 64 10.37 6.26 10.48
CA ILE A 64 11.33 5.49 11.29
C ILE A 64 12.13 6.41 12.22
N ARG A 65 12.61 7.54 11.70
CA ARG A 65 13.39 8.52 12.46
C ARG A 65 12.59 9.17 13.58
N GLU A 66 11.38 9.66 13.27
CA GLU A 66 10.51 10.30 14.26
C GLU A 66 10.11 9.31 15.37
N ARG A 67 9.95 8.03 15.04
CA ARG A 67 9.73 6.99 16.04
C ARG A 67 10.92 6.80 16.96
N HIS A 68 12.13 6.79 16.41
CA HIS A 68 13.37 6.71 17.17
C HIS A 68 13.52 7.90 18.12
N GLU A 69 13.33 9.11 17.60
CA GLU A 69 13.37 10.35 18.38
C GLU A 69 12.33 10.35 19.52
N ALA A 70 11.15 9.76 19.28
CA ALA A 70 10.12 9.58 20.30
C ALA A 70 10.35 8.38 21.25
N GLY A 71 11.47 7.64 21.13
CA GLY A 71 11.75 6.44 21.93
C GLY A 71 10.76 5.29 21.70
N SER A 72 10.12 5.26 20.52
CA SER A 72 9.03 4.35 20.14
C SER A 72 9.43 3.38 19.01
N ASP A 73 10.73 3.08 18.94
CA ASP A 73 11.30 2.11 18.02
C ASP A 73 10.61 0.76 18.11
N LEU A 74 10.47 0.12 16.96
CA LEU A 74 10.04 -1.27 16.93
C LEU A 74 11.28 -2.16 16.85
N PRO A 75 11.49 -3.06 17.83
CA PRO A 75 12.61 -3.98 17.78
C PRO A 75 12.50 -4.99 16.64
N TYR A 76 11.30 -5.18 16.09
CA TYR A 76 11.02 -6.01 14.92
C TYR A 76 9.82 -5.49 14.13
N VAL A 77 9.71 -5.85 12.84
CA VAL A 77 8.54 -5.51 12.01
C VAL A 77 7.31 -6.30 12.49
N PRO A 78 6.24 -5.64 12.98
CA PRO A 78 5.06 -6.30 13.51
C PRO A 78 4.33 -7.15 12.46
N GLU A 79 3.65 -8.20 12.92
CA GLU A 79 2.97 -9.18 12.06
C GLU A 79 1.95 -8.52 11.14
N LEU A 80 1.19 -7.53 11.65
CA LEU A 80 0.20 -6.80 10.85
C LEU A 80 0.85 -5.97 9.73
N ALA A 81 2.04 -5.40 9.97
CA ALA A 81 2.78 -4.69 8.94
C ALA A 81 3.31 -5.66 7.87
N ARG A 82 3.78 -6.85 8.27
CA ARG A 82 4.21 -7.91 7.34
C ARG A 82 3.05 -8.35 6.43
N ILE A 83 1.86 -8.53 6.99
CA ILE A 83 0.65 -8.88 6.23
C ILE A 83 0.34 -7.81 5.18
N LEU A 84 0.35 -6.52 5.56
CA LEU A 84 0.09 -5.42 4.64
C LEU A 84 1.12 -5.37 3.50
N VAL A 85 2.42 -5.49 3.80
CA VAL A 85 3.47 -5.45 2.79
C VAL A 85 3.34 -6.61 1.81
N ALA A 86 3.09 -7.84 2.30
CA ALA A 86 2.89 -9.00 1.44
C ALA A 86 1.66 -8.83 0.52
N MET A 87 0.56 -8.27 1.04
CA MET A 87 -0.63 -7.97 0.24
C MET A 87 -0.36 -6.87 -0.80
N ALA A 88 0.37 -5.82 -0.43
CA ALA A 88 0.73 -4.74 -1.36
C ALA A 88 1.62 -5.28 -2.50
N GLN A 89 2.59 -6.13 -2.20
CA GLN A 89 3.43 -6.79 -3.21
C GLN A 89 2.60 -7.67 -4.14
N ALA A 90 1.72 -8.51 -3.61
CA ALA A 90 0.82 -9.33 -4.44
C ALA A 90 -0.14 -8.50 -5.30
N SER A 91 -0.59 -7.35 -4.79
CA SER A 91 -1.45 -6.43 -5.53
C SER A 91 -0.70 -5.71 -6.64
N ALA A 92 0.58 -5.37 -6.44
CA ALA A 92 1.42 -4.73 -7.45
C ALA A 92 1.60 -5.61 -8.70
N GLU A 93 1.67 -6.94 -8.55
CA GLU A 93 1.71 -7.89 -9.67
C GLU A 93 0.43 -7.92 -10.52
N LEU A 94 -0.67 -7.31 -10.05
CA LEU A 94 -1.93 -7.20 -10.80
C LEU A 94 -2.01 -5.95 -11.68
N VAL A 95 -1.10 -4.98 -11.51
CA VAL A 95 -1.07 -3.76 -12.34
C VAL A 95 -0.81 -4.15 -13.79
N GLY A 96 -1.69 -3.73 -14.70
CA GLY A 96 -1.64 -4.11 -16.12
C GLY A 96 -2.05 -5.57 -16.44
N ALA A 97 -2.55 -6.34 -15.46
CA ALA A 97 -2.87 -7.76 -15.64
C ALA A 97 -4.37 -8.07 -15.79
N TYR A 98 -5.20 -7.05 -16.08
CA TYR A 98 -6.66 -7.20 -16.12
C TYR A 98 -7.13 -8.29 -17.10
N GLU A 99 -6.61 -8.28 -18.33
CA GLU A 99 -7.03 -9.22 -19.40
C GLU A 99 -6.66 -10.68 -19.10
N THR A 100 -5.52 -10.92 -18.46
CA THR A 100 -5.05 -12.27 -18.15
C THR A 100 -5.59 -12.78 -16.81
N ALA A 101 -6.04 -11.88 -15.93
CA ALA A 101 -6.60 -12.15 -14.61
C ALA A 101 -5.83 -13.25 -13.84
N PRO A 102 -4.50 -13.11 -13.65
CA PRO A 102 -3.67 -14.17 -13.11
C PRO A 102 -4.10 -14.53 -11.69
N ALA A 103 -3.98 -15.82 -11.35
CA ALA A 103 -4.28 -16.34 -10.01
C ALA A 103 -5.68 -16.03 -9.46
N LYS A 104 -6.68 -15.69 -10.31
CA LYS A 104 -8.04 -15.29 -9.89
C LYS A 104 -8.65 -16.16 -8.79
N LYS A 105 -8.64 -17.49 -8.97
CA LYS A 105 -9.19 -18.43 -7.96
C LYS A 105 -8.41 -18.40 -6.64
N ALA A 106 -7.10 -18.22 -6.68
CA ALA A 106 -6.26 -18.12 -5.49
C ALA A 106 -6.53 -16.79 -4.75
N ILE A 107 -6.72 -15.69 -5.47
CA ILE A 107 -7.08 -14.39 -4.91
C ILE A 107 -8.48 -14.44 -4.26
N GLU A 108 -9.47 -15.03 -4.92
CA GLU A 108 -10.80 -15.27 -4.36
C GLU A 108 -10.71 -16.12 -3.08
N GLY A 109 -9.93 -17.21 -3.11
CA GLY A 109 -9.69 -18.07 -1.95
C GLY A 109 -9.00 -17.34 -0.80
N MET A 110 -8.00 -16.51 -1.08
CA MET A 110 -7.31 -15.68 -0.08
C MET A 110 -8.27 -14.67 0.56
N ASN A 111 -9.10 -14.00 -0.23
CA ASN A 111 -10.11 -13.05 0.26
C ASN A 111 -11.14 -13.74 1.15
N HIS A 112 -11.62 -14.92 0.74
CA HIS A 112 -12.51 -15.73 1.56
C HIS A 112 -11.83 -16.18 2.86
N TRP A 113 -10.58 -16.64 2.79
CA TRP A 113 -9.81 -17.06 3.96
C TRP A 113 -9.68 -15.93 4.99
N TYR A 114 -9.34 -14.70 4.59
CA TYR A 114 -9.30 -13.58 5.53
C TYR A 114 -10.67 -13.29 6.17
N LYS A 115 -11.72 -13.19 5.35
CA LYS A 115 -13.05 -12.73 5.79
C LYS A 115 -13.82 -13.77 6.60
N ALA A 116 -13.78 -15.02 6.17
CA ALA A 116 -14.61 -16.10 6.72
C ALA A 116 -13.86 -17.04 7.66
N TYR A 117 -12.52 -17.09 7.58
CA TYR A 117 -11.72 -18.04 8.35
C TYR A 117 -10.76 -17.35 9.33
N ALA A 118 -9.70 -16.69 8.85
CA ALA A 118 -8.63 -16.19 9.69
C ALA A 118 -9.10 -15.18 10.73
N VAL A 119 -9.71 -14.07 10.30
CA VAL A 119 -10.10 -12.98 11.22
C VAL A 119 -11.12 -13.45 12.26
N PRO A 120 -12.24 -14.12 11.92
CA PRO A 120 -13.20 -14.59 12.92
C PRO A 120 -12.59 -15.50 13.99
N HIS A 121 -11.76 -16.47 13.58
CA HIS A 121 -11.14 -17.41 14.53
C HIS A 121 -10.08 -16.73 15.39
N MET A 122 -9.23 -15.87 14.80
CA MET A 122 -8.25 -15.09 15.56
C MET A 122 -8.92 -14.18 16.58
N THR A 123 -9.96 -13.43 16.18
CA THR A 123 -10.71 -12.57 17.09
C THR A 123 -11.36 -13.37 18.22
N THR A 124 -11.95 -14.54 17.92
CA THR A 124 -12.53 -15.42 18.95
C THR A 124 -11.48 -15.86 19.97
N ALA A 125 -10.30 -16.31 19.50
CA ALA A 125 -9.21 -16.73 20.36
C ALA A 125 -8.69 -15.57 21.24
N LEU A 126 -8.52 -14.38 20.67
CA LEU A 126 -8.06 -13.18 21.38
C LEU A 126 -9.07 -12.73 22.44
N VAL A 127 -10.37 -12.73 22.11
CA VAL A 127 -11.44 -12.41 23.07
C VAL A 127 -11.46 -13.42 24.22
N ALA A 128 -11.27 -14.70 23.95
CA ALA A 128 -11.19 -15.72 24.99
C ALA A 128 -9.96 -15.57 25.89
N ALA A 129 -8.80 -15.25 25.31
CA ALA A 129 -7.56 -15.02 26.06
C ALA A 129 -7.68 -13.82 27.01
N ASN A 130 -8.29 -12.71 26.55
CA ASN A 130 -8.48 -11.50 27.35
C ASN A 130 -9.52 -11.64 28.48
N LYS A 131 -10.28 -12.75 28.51
CA LYS A 131 -11.27 -13.05 29.56
C LYS A 131 -10.74 -13.95 30.68
N LYS A 132 -9.56 -14.56 30.52
CA LYS A 132 -8.95 -15.36 31.58
C LYS A 132 -8.40 -14.41 32.66
N PRO A 133 -8.77 -14.60 33.95
CA PRO A 133 -8.28 -13.78 35.05
C PRO A 133 -6.78 -13.96 35.28
#